data_AF-A0A368LJ27-F1
#
_entry.id   AF-A0A368LJ27-F1
#
_cell.length_a   1.000
_cell.length_b   1.000
_cell.length_c   1.000
_cell.angle_alpha   90.00
_cell.angle_beta   90.00
_cell.angle_gamma   90.00
#
_symmetry.space_group_name_H-M   'P 1'
#
loop_
_entity.id
_entity.type
_entity.pdbx_description
1 polymer ?
#
loop_
_entity_poly.entity_id
_entity_poly.type
_entity_poly.pdbx_seq_one_letter_code
_entity_poly.pdbx_strand_id
1 'polypeptide(L)'
;MELDIRDLLSLEYHGDKVANGQLRAKDVAKYISAIDDFMAITTKHAYGKDAELTFDVSGFRNQSFDIDFALQVINLGAAAMFASGSPKDLVMLATDCIKACIHLQGQQPKEVQKSTVDKSVHVTNQQGDTQVFHIETINVIADPKAANSLDCFIREPLSKGLEAVKVKSSVHKVEAHAAANECDYFKPIDFETPLFTNSIKTGLVIESPSFKDGNKWKFSDGQSSFYAEITDEQFLERVDNGEERFGKNDILLVEMDVIQTQTPTCLKVEKIITKVIDHQYAQKQSSMF
;
A
#
# COMPACT_ATOMS: atom_id res chain seq x y z
N MET A 1 27.64 2.39 20.19
CA MET A 1 26.83 3.61 20.38
C MET A 1 25.72 3.51 19.37
N GLU A 2 24.61 2.87 19.75
CA GLU A 2 23.42 2.79 18.89
C GLU A 2 22.79 4.18 18.88
N LEU A 3 22.84 4.84 17.72
CA LEU A 3 22.03 6.01 17.45
C LEU A 3 20.60 5.52 17.23
N ASP A 4 19.82 5.51 18.30
CA ASP A 4 18.38 5.26 18.24
C ASP A 4 17.75 6.52 17.64
N ILE A 5 17.54 6.54 16.32
CA ILE A 5 16.90 7.66 15.62
C ILE A 5 15.41 7.59 15.94
N ARG A 6 15.00 8.22 17.04
CA ARG A 6 13.59 8.42 17.38
C ARG A 6 13.13 9.75 16.84
N ASP A 7 12.14 9.73 15.97
CA ASP A 7 11.36 10.91 15.64
C ASP A 7 10.01 10.89 16.35
N LEU A 8 9.49 12.09 16.59
CA LEU A 8 8.17 12.30 17.19
C LEU A 8 7.19 12.79 16.13
N LEU A 9 6.05 12.10 16.05
CA LEU A 9 4.89 12.47 15.26
C LEU A 9 3.71 12.70 16.20
N SER A 10 2.90 13.72 15.93
CA SER A 10 1.73 14.04 16.73
C SER A 10 0.47 13.95 15.89
N LEU A 11 -0.54 13.26 16.40
CA LEU A 11 -1.92 13.26 15.87
C LEU A 11 -2.79 14.08 16.81
N GLU A 12 -3.40 15.13 16.30
CA GLU A 12 -4.16 16.10 17.09
C GLU A 12 -5.59 16.23 16.56
N TYR A 13 -6.56 16.08 17.46
CA TYR A 13 -7.98 16.26 17.18
C TYR A 13 -8.47 17.57 17.79
N HIS A 14 -9.26 18.35 17.05
CA HIS A 14 -9.76 19.66 17.49
C HIS A 14 -11.28 19.74 17.42
N GLY A 15 -11.86 20.55 18.31
CA GLY A 15 -13.29 20.87 18.40
C GLY A 15 -13.86 20.77 19.81
N ASP A 16 -15.06 21.30 20.02
CA ASP A 16 -15.69 21.43 21.35
C ASP A 16 -15.73 20.12 22.16
N LYS A 17 -16.00 18.99 21.50
CA LYS A 17 -16.03 17.68 22.18
C LYS A 17 -14.65 17.33 22.77
N VAL A 18 -13.59 17.60 22.01
CA VAL A 18 -12.21 17.32 22.41
C VAL A 18 -11.73 18.28 23.50
N ALA A 19 -12.08 19.57 23.39
CA ALA A 19 -11.75 20.57 24.41
C ALA A 19 -12.35 20.22 25.79
N ASN A 20 -13.49 19.51 25.81
CA ASN A 20 -14.11 19.00 27.03
C ASN A 20 -13.61 17.61 27.46
N GLY A 21 -12.59 17.07 26.80
CA GLY A 21 -12.04 15.73 27.06
C GLY A 21 -12.98 14.57 26.68
N GLN A 22 -13.90 14.80 25.74
CA GLN A 22 -14.92 13.83 25.35
C GLN A 22 -14.71 13.25 23.94
N LEU A 23 -14.19 12.03 23.88
CA LEU A 23 -14.28 11.13 22.72
C LEU A 23 -14.67 9.73 23.21
N ARG A 24 -15.33 8.95 22.34
CA ARG A 24 -15.67 7.57 22.67
C ARG A 24 -14.40 6.72 22.69
N ALA A 25 -14.15 5.98 23.76
CA ALA A 25 -12.95 5.13 23.88
C ALA A 25 -12.77 4.15 22.69
N LYS A 26 -13.87 3.59 22.17
CA LYS A 26 -13.83 2.73 20.97
C LYS A 26 -13.36 3.48 19.72
N ASP A 27 -13.79 4.73 19.56
CA ASP A 27 -13.39 5.56 18.42
C ASP A 27 -11.90 5.93 18.55
N VAL A 28 -11.44 6.30 19.75
CA VAL A 28 -10.02 6.59 20.03
C VAL A 28 -9.13 5.39 19.70
N ALA A 29 -9.46 4.20 20.20
CA ALA A 29 -8.69 2.98 19.92
C ALA A 29 -8.65 2.69 18.40
N LYS A 30 -9.78 2.84 17.72
CA LYS A 30 -9.89 2.65 16.27
C LYS A 30 -8.98 3.62 15.51
N TYR A 31 -8.96 4.88 15.90
CA TYR A 31 -8.16 5.90 15.23
C TYR A 31 -6.66 5.72 15.45
N ILE A 32 -6.24 5.29 16.65
CA ILE A 32 -4.84 4.94 16.93
C ILE A 32 -4.39 3.76 16.06
N SER A 33 -5.19 2.70 15.98
CA SER A 33 -4.88 1.56 15.11
C SER A 33 -4.81 1.96 13.63
N ALA A 34 -5.71 2.84 13.19
CA ALA A 34 -5.74 3.26 11.79
C ALA A 34 -4.52 4.10 11.38
N ILE A 35 -4.03 5.01 12.24
CA ILE A 35 -2.78 5.74 11.93
C ILE A 35 -1.55 4.82 11.97
N ASP A 36 -1.51 3.83 12.85
CA ASP A 36 -0.47 2.81 12.87
C ASP A 36 -0.44 2.01 11.55
N ASP A 37 -1.60 1.50 11.12
CA ASP A 37 -1.76 0.82 9.82
C ASP A 37 -1.30 1.70 8.66
N PHE A 38 -1.69 2.99 8.66
CA PHE A 38 -1.29 3.95 7.65
C PHE A 38 0.23 4.15 7.60
N MET A 39 0.88 4.32 8.75
CA MET A 39 2.32 4.52 8.85
C MET A 39 3.10 3.26 8.46
N ALA A 40 2.59 2.07 8.79
CA ALA A 40 3.18 0.79 8.36
C ALA A 40 3.13 0.63 6.83
N ILE A 41 2.03 1.02 6.19
CA ILE A 41 1.92 0.99 4.72
C ILE A 41 2.85 2.04 4.09
N THR A 42 2.86 3.26 4.63
CA THR A 42 3.76 4.35 4.19
C THR A 42 5.23 3.91 4.25
N THR A 43 5.62 3.20 5.31
CA THR A 43 6.97 2.66 5.50
C THR A 43 7.35 1.65 4.42
N LYS A 44 6.42 0.75 4.05
CA LYS A 44 6.65 -0.25 3.00
C LYS A 44 6.77 0.36 1.61
N HIS A 45 6.02 1.42 1.30
CA HIS A 45 6.19 2.17 0.05
C HIS A 45 7.52 2.94 0.03
N ALA A 46 7.89 3.58 1.14
CA ALA A 46 9.14 4.34 1.23
C ALA A 46 10.39 3.47 1.14
N TYR A 47 10.40 2.31 1.82
CA TYR A 47 11.62 1.52 2.07
C TYR A 47 11.57 0.08 1.56
N GLY A 48 10.46 -0.34 0.98
CA GLY A 48 10.28 -1.70 0.45
C GLY A 48 9.54 -2.64 1.40
N LYS A 49 9.17 -3.80 0.87
CA LYS A 49 8.19 -4.72 1.49
C LYS A 49 8.65 -5.34 2.81
N ASP A 50 9.96 -5.50 2.99
CA ASP A 50 10.57 -6.11 4.16
C ASP A 50 10.78 -5.11 5.31
N ALA A 51 10.56 -3.81 5.06
CA ALA A 51 10.68 -2.79 6.08
C ALA A 51 9.57 -2.91 7.12
N GLU A 52 9.96 -2.82 8.39
CA GLU A 52 9.07 -2.87 9.54
C GLU A 52 9.14 -1.56 10.32
N LEU A 53 7.99 -1.16 10.87
CA LEU A 53 7.84 0.06 11.66
C LEU A 53 7.48 -0.33 13.09
N THR A 54 8.23 0.22 14.05
CA THR A 54 7.78 0.35 15.43
C THR A 54 7.18 1.74 15.59
N PHE A 55 5.91 1.80 16.04
CA PHE A 55 5.15 3.04 16.17
C PHE A 55 4.44 3.07 17.53
N ASP A 56 5.13 3.60 18.53
CA ASP A 56 4.71 3.53 19.92
C ASP A 56 4.07 4.83 20.40
N VAL A 57 2.98 4.73 21.15
CA VAL A 57 2.44 5.87 21.90
C VAL A 57 3.46 6.31 22.95
N SER A 58 3.99 7.51 22.78
CA SER A 58 4.99 8.13 23.66
C SER A 58 4.37 9.09 24.68
N GLY A 59 3.18 9.62 24.41
CA GLY A 59 2.46 10.46 25.35
C GLY A 59 1.08 10.91 24.87
N PHE A 60 0.27 11.37 25.83
CA PHE A 60 -0.99 12.07 25.60
C PHE A 60 -0.86 13.49 26.17
N ARG A 61 -1.31 14.52 25.46
CA ARG A 61 -1.24 15.91 25.96
C ARG A 61 -2.57 16.37 26.58
N ASN A 62 -2.47 17.26 27.58
CA ASN A 62 -3.60 17.66 28.42
C ASN A 62 -4.60 18.58 27.69
N GLN A 63 -5.90 18.40 27.95
CA GLN A 63 -7.05 19.17 27.43
C GLN A 63 -7.33 19.03 25.92
N SER A 64 -6.67 18.10 25.26
CA SER A 64 -6.90 17.72 23.87
C SER A 64 -6.75 16.20 23.71
N PHE A 65 -7.28 15.63 22.62
CA PHE A 65 -6.96 14.26 22.22
C PHE A 65 -5.75 14.30 21.30
N ASP A 66 -4.64 14.79 21.85
CA ASP A 66 -3.36 14.83 21.14
C ASP A 66 -2.51 13.65 21.59
N ILE A 67 -2.04 12.88 20.61
CA ILE A 67 -1.26 11.67 20.82
C ILE A 67 0.09 11.87 20.16
N ASP A 68 1.16 11.72 20.95
CA ASP A 68 2.52 11.76 20.46
C ASP A 68 3.03 10.33 20.27
N PHE A 69 3.62 10.05 19.12
CA PHE A 69 4.16 8.76 18.74
C PHE A 69 5.67 8.83 18.56
N ALA A 70 6.38 7.87 19.12
CA ALA A 70 7.78 7.62 18.82
C ALA A 70 7.86 6.55 17.73
N LEU A 71 8.63 6.82 16.69
CA LEU A 71 8.72 5.94 15.53
C LEU A 71 10.16 5.52 15.23
N GLN A 72 10.31 4.25 14.83
CA GLN A 72 11.58 3.63 14.49
C GLN A 72 11.36 2.62 13.35
N VAL A 73 12.23 2.67 12.34
CA VAL A 73 12.18 1.74 11.21
C VAL A 73 13.28 0.70 11.38
N ILE A 74 12.92 -0.57 11.24
CA ILE A 74 13.81 -1.72 11.34
C ILE A 74 13.72 -2.60 10.09
N ASN A 75 14.65 -3.54 9.94
CA ASN A 75 14.69 -4.49 8.81
C ASN A 75 14.75 -3.85 7.41
N LEU A 76 15.51 -2.75 7.28
CA LEU A 76 15.77 -2.14 5.97
C LEU A 76 16.61 -3.07 5.09
N GLY A 77 16.09 -3.41 3.91
CA GLY A 77 16.85 -4.15 2.90
C GLY A 77 18.11 -3.39 2.46
N ALA A 78 19.12 -4.10 1.95
CA ALA A 78 20.41 -3.51 1.55
C ALA A 78 20.27 -2.31 0.61
N ALA A 79 19.32 -2.35 -0.34
CA ALA A 79 19.05 -1.24 -1.26
C ALA A 79 18.41 -0.02 -0.56
N ALA A 80 17.59 -0.23 0.47
CA ALA A 80 16.94 0.83 1.23
C ALA A 80 17.89 1.53 2.21
N MET A 81 18.92 0.83 2.71
CA MET A 81 19.98 1.44 3.54
C MET A 81 20.81 2.50 2.77
N PHE A 82 20.89 2.40 1.44
CA PHE A 82 21.57 3.40 0.60
C PHE A 82 20.63 4.53 0.14
N ALA A 83 19.32 4.35 0.25
CA ALA A 83 18.39 5.47 0.20
C ALA A 83 18.56 6.25 1.51
N SER A 84 18.53 7.58 1.46
CA SER A 84 18.70 8.47 2.60
C SER A 84 17.50 8.43 3.58
N GLY A 85 16.95 7.24 3.85
CA GLY A 85 15.71 7.01 4.59
C GLY A 85 15.86 7.33 6.05
N SER A 86 15.57 8.57 6.41
CA SER A 86 15.46 9.01 7.79
C SER A 86 14.01 8.95 8.23
N PRO A 87 13.71 8.82 9.53
CA PRO A 87 12.33 8.82 9.99
C PRO A 87 11.60 10.15 9.68
N LYS A 88 12.34 11.25 9.49
CA LYS A 88 11.87 12.50 8.89
C LYS A 88 11.20 12.31 7.53
N ASP A 89 11.77 11.49 6.65
CA ASP A 89 11.23 11.29 5.30
C ASP A 89 9.88 10.57 5.34
N LEU A 90 9.69 9.67 6.30
CA LEU A 90 8.37 9.07 6.55
C LEU A 90 7.36 10.10 7.04
N VAL A 91 7.75 10.96 7.98
CA VAL A 91 6.89 12.04 8.47
C VAL A 91 6.49 12.96 7.32
N MET A 92 7.45 13.37 6.48
CA MET A 92 7.17 14.20 5.31
C MET A 92 6.21 13.49 4.36
N LEU A 93 6.49 12.24 4.00
CA LEU A 93 5.64 11.44 3.12
C LEU A 93 4.21 11.30 3.67
N ALA A 94 4.06 10.99 4.96
CA ALA A 94 2.77 10.88 5.62
C ALA A 94 1.98 12.20 5.56
N THR A 95 2.62 13.33 5.86
CA THR A 95 1.96 14.65 5.77
C THR A 95 1.63 15.03 4.32
N ASP A 96 2.48 14.67 3.37
CA ASP A 96 2.25 14.95 1.96
C ASP A 96 1.11 14.10 1.39
N CYS A 97 0.87 12.89 1.90
CA CYS A 97 -0.31 12.09 1.54
C CYS A 97 -1.60 12.82 1.93
N ILE A 98 -1.65 13.41 3.12
CA ILE A 98 -2.80 14.18 3.60
C ILE A 98 -3.00 15.42 2.73
N LYS A 99 -1.93 16.16 2.42
CA LYS A 99 -1.97 17.32 1.52
C LYS A 99 -2.40 16.93 0.10
N ALA A 100 -1.96 15.77 -0.39
CA ALA A 100 -2.36 15.26 -1.70
C ALA A 100 -3.86 14.92 -1.75
N CYS A 101 -4.42 14.30 -0.71
CA CYS A 101 -5.88 14.10 -0.60
C CYS A 101 -6.64 15.43 -0.66
N ILE A 102 -6.17 16.45 0.08
CA ILE A 102 -6.76 17.80 0.06
C ILE A 102 -6.66 18.44 -1.33
N HIS A 103 -5.50 18.35 -1.97
CA HIS A 103 -5.26 18.87 -3.33
C HIS A 103 -6.18 18.22 -4.37
N LEU A 104 -6.42 16.92 -4.23
CA LEU A 104 -7.26 16.11 -5.12
C LEU A 104 -8.76 16.25 -4.85
N GLN A 105 -9.15 16.76 -3.68
CA GLN A 105 -10.54 17.03 -3.31
C GLN A 105 -11.48 15.81 -3.46
N GLY A 106 -10.96 14.61 -3.16
CA GLY A 106 -11.73 13.35 -3.28
C GLY A 106 -11.95 12.87 -4.71
N GLN A 107 -11.17 13.36 -5.69
CA GLN A 107 -11.26 12.97 -7.10
C GLN A 107 -9.92 12.44 -7.62
N GLN A 108 -9.95 11.61 -8.66
CA GLN A 108 -8.73 11.21 -9.35
C GLN A 108 -7.99 12.44 -9.90
N PRO A 109 -6.65 12.43 -9.95
CA PRO A 109 -5.88 13.48 -10.61
C PRO A 109 -6.30 13.57 -12.07
N LYS A 110 -6.38 14.79 -12.58
CA LYS A 110 -6.59 15.03 -14.01
C LYS A 110 -5.35 14.63 -14.80
N GLU A 111 -4.17 14.86 -14.23
CA GLU A 111 -2.89 14.52 -14.85
C GLU A 111 -1.82 14.30 -13.78
N VAL A 112 -0.92 13.35 -14.03
CA VAL A 112 0.29 13.13 -13.22
C VAL A 112 1.50 13.08 -14.15
N GLN A 113 2.34 14.11 -14.11
CA GLN A 113 3.57 14.19 -14.89
C GLN A 113 4.77 13.84 -14.01
N LYS A 114 5.48 12.77 -14.37
CA LYS A 114 6.69 12.35 -13.64
C LYS A 114 7.89 13.19 -14.07
N SER A 115 8.68 13.61 -13.10
CA SER A 115 10.01 14.16 -13.35
C SER A 115 10.92 13.07 -13.92
N THR A 116 11.79 13.47 -14.86
CA THR A 116 12.84 12.60 -15.42
C THR A 116 14.15 12.67 -14.64
N VAL A 117 14.26 13.62 -13.70
CA VAL A 117 15.50 13.95 -12.98
C VAL A 117 15.49 13.38 -11.57
N ASP A 118 14.33 13.32 -10.94
CA ASP A 118 14.15 12.87 -9.56
C ASP A 118 12.84 12.08 -9.39
N LYS A 119 12.54 11.69 -8.16
CA LYS A 119 11.32 10.94 -7.81
C LYS A 119 10.11 11.86 -7.58
N SER A 120 10.10 13.09 -8.10
CA SER A 120 8.96 14.00 -7.97
C SER A 120 7.91 13.79 -9.07
N VAL A 121 6.67 14.11 -8.76
CA VAL A 121 5.52 14.10 -9.67
C VAL A 121 4.76 15.41 -9.55
N HIS A 122 4.41 15.98 -10.70
CA HIS A 122 3.52 17.13 -10.80
C HIS A 122 2.09 16.61 -10.95
N VAL A 123 1.24 16.89 -9.96
CA VAL A 123 -0.11 16.37 -9.86
C VAL A 123 -1.09 17.50 -10.09
N THR A 124 -1.83 17.42 -11.20
CA THR A 124 -2.85 18.40 -11.57
C THR A 124 -4.22 17.88 -11.13
N ASN A 125 -4.94 18.64 -10.32
CA ASN A 125 -6.29 18.30 -9.87
C ASN A 125 -7.34 18.62 -10.96
N GLN A 126 -8.60 18.31 -10.68
CA GLN A 126 -9.71 18.51 -11.64
C GLN A 126 -10.01 20.00 -11.91
N GLN A 127 -9.61 20.90 -11.01
CA GLN A 127 -9.70 22.36 -11.19
C GLN A 127 -8.57 22.91 -12.06
N GLY A 128 -7.50 22.13 -12.30
CA GLY A 128 -6.33 22.55 -13.05
C GLY A 128 -5.18 23.09 -12.20
N ASP A 129 -5.29 23.06 -10.87
CA ASP A 129 -4.18 23.42 -9.99
C ASP A 129 -3.15 22.29 -9.95
N THR A 130 -1.86 22.65 -9.98
CA THR A 130 -0.76 21.69 -9.94
C THR A 130 0.04 21.83 -8.64
N GLN A 131 0.30 20.70 -7.98
CA GLN A 131 1.22 20.60 -6.85
C GLN A 131 2.27 19.53 -7.11
N VAL A 132 3.44 19.69 -6.49
CA VAL A 132 4.56 18.74 -6.64
C VAL A 132 4.65 17.87 -5.40
N PHE A 133 4.67 16.56 -5.60
CA PHE A 133 4.81 15.56 -4.54
C PHE A 133 5.92 14.58 -4.87
N HIS A 134 6.40 13.84 -3.87
CA HIS A 134 7.19 12.63 -4.13
C HIS A 134 6.28 11.54 -4.73
N ILE A 135 6.77 10.71 -5.66
CA ILE A 135 5.97 9.67 -6.35
C ILE A 135 5.29 8.71 -5.37
N GLU A 136 5.98 8.35 -4.28
CA GLU A 136 5.43 7.47 -3.25
C GLU A 136 4.22 8.07 -2.54
N THR A 137 4.06 9.40 -2.53
CA THR A 137 2.86 10.05 -1.98
C THR A 137 1.61 9.57 -2.71
N ILE A 138 1.70 9.49 -4.04
CA ILE A 138 0.58 9.06 -4.88
C ILE A 138 0.41 7.54 -4.82
N ASN A 139 1.49 6.78 -4.71
CA ASN A 139 1.42 5.32 -4.51
C ASN A 139 0.74 4.96 -3.19
N VAL A 140 1.04 5.69 -2.10
CA VAL A 140 0.47 5.45 -0.78
C VAL A 140 -1.01 5.78 -0.77
N ILE A 141 -1.45 6.95 -1.26
CA ILE A 141 -2.90 7.27 -1.28
C ILE A 141 -3.69 6.39 -2.25
N ALA A 142 -3.03 5.78 -3.24
CA ALA A 142 -3.62 4.80 -4.15
C ALA A 142 -3.70 3.38 -3.56
N ASP A 143 -3.00 3.10 -2.46
CA ASP A 143 -3.12 1.83 -1.75
C ASP A 143 -4.47 1.77 -1.02
N PRO A 144 -5.36 0.80 -1.33
CA PRO A 144 -6.69 0.74 -0.72
C PRO A 144 -6.64 0.66 0.80
N LYS A 145 -5.61 0.03 1.38
CA LYS A 145 -5.49 -0.07 2.84
C LYS A 145 -5.12 1.28 3.46
N ALA A 146 -4.21 2.03 2.84
CA ALA A 146 -3.84 3.36 3.32
C ALA A 146 -5.00 4.35 3.16
N ALA A 147 -5.73 4.28 2.03
CA ALA A 147 -6.93 5.09 1.81
C ALA A 147 -8.01 4.81 2.88
N ASN A 148 -8.24 3.53 3.22
CA ASN A 148 -9.15 3.16 4.30
C ASN A 148 -8.66 3.62 5.69
N SER A 149 -7.35 3.63 5.94
CA SER A 149 -6.81 4.20 7.17
C SER A 149 -7.05 5.71 7.26
N LEU A 150 -6.79 6.46 6.19
CA LEU A 150 -7.07 7.91 6.11
C LEU A 150 -8.57 8.20 6.31
N ASP A 151 -9.45 7.40 5.70
CA ASP A 151 -10.90 7.44 5.93
C ASP A 151 -11.23 7.31 7.43
N CYS A 152 -10.57 6.37 8.11
CA CYS A 152 -10.83 6.04 9.50
C CYS A 152 -10.31 7.08 10.49
N PHE A 153 -9.05 7.52 10.42
CA PHE A 153 -8.48 8.45 11.41
C PHE A 153 -8.64 9.93 11.04
N ILE A 154 -9.03 10.26 9.80
CA ILE A 154 -9.28 11.65 9.38
C ILE A 154 -10.76 11.87 9.07
N ARG A 155 -11.33 11.19 8.07
CA ARG A 155 -12.71 11.50 7.63
C ARG A 155 -13.74 11.19 8.71
N GLU A 156 -13.68 10.00 9.29
CA GLU A 156 -14.66 9.57 10.29
C GLU A 156 -14.77 10.54 11.48
N PRO A 157 -13.67 10.93 12.17
CA PRO A 157 -13.76 11.91 13.25
C PRO A 157 -14.34 13.26 12.80
N LEU A 158 -13.93 13.78 11.64
CA LEU A 158 -14.48 15.03 11.10
C LEU A 158 -15.99 14.91 10.81
N SER A 159 -16.42 13.81 10.19
CA SER A 159 -17.84 13.53 9.90
C SER A 159 -18.69 13.33 11.16
N LYS A 160 -18.06 12.98 12.30
CA LYS A 160 -18.69 12.85 13.62
C LYS A 160 -18.71 14.18 14.40
N GLY A 161 -18.34 15.29 13.76
CA GLY A 161 -18.44 16.64 14.30
C GLY A 161 -17.19 17.12 15.04
N LEU A 162 -16.02 16.60 14.71
CA LEU A 162 -14.76 17.28 15.03
C LEU A 162 -14.46 18.35 13.98
N GLU A 163 -13.76 19.39 14.39
CA GLU A 163 -13.49 20.57 13.57
C GLU A 163 -12.24 20.41 12.70
N ALA A 164 -11.22 19.75 13.24
CA ALA A 164 -9.98 19.52 12.52
C ALA A 164 -9.22 18.29 13.03
N VAL A 165 -8.42 17.71 12.13
CA VAL A 165 -7.39 16.71 12.42
C VAL A 165 -6.06 17.26 11.92
N LYS A 166 -5.02 17.20 12.75
CA LYS A 166 -3.66 17.60 12.37
C LYS A 166 -2.68 16.47 12.60
N VAL A 167 -1.80 16.28 11.64
CA VAL A 167 -0.65 15.38 11.74
C VAL A 167 0.59 16.25 11.61
N LYS A 168 1.44 16.27 12.63
CA LYS A 168 2.60 17.17 12.65
C LYS A 168 3.83 16.56 13.29
N SER A 169 4.99 17.06 12.91
CA SER A 169 6.23 16.87 13.64
C SER A 169 6.85 18.22 13.96
N SER A 170 6.89 18.55 15.24
CA SER A 170 7.50 19.79 15.74
C SER A 170 9.01 19.82 15.52
N VAL A 171 9.67 18.65 15.52
CA VAL A 171 11.11 18.51 15.26
C VAL A 171 11.45 18.93 13.84
N HIS A 172 10.66 18.47 12.86
CA HIS A 172 10.91 18.72 11.45
C HIS A 172 10.18 19.95 10.89
N LYS A 173 9.33 20.58 11.70
CA LYS A 173 8.46 21.71 11.31
C LYS A 173 7.59 21.39 10.10
N VAL A 174 7.05 20.17 10.07
CA VAL A 174 6.15 19.70 9.02
C VAL A 174 4.79 19.43 9.64
N GLU A 175 3.74 19.87 8.97
CA GLU A 175 2.37 19.59 9.37
C GLU A 175 1.46 19.39 8.15
N ALA A 176 0.39 18.63 8.38
CA ALA A 176 -0.78 18.59 7.53
C ALA A 176 -2.02 18.80 8.40
N HIS A 177 -3.00 19.52 7.86
CA HIS A 177 -4.21 19.93 8.57
C HIS A 177 -5.40 19.65 7.66
N ALA A 178 -6.35 18.87 8.17
CA ALA A 178 -7.62 18.60 7.53
C ALA A 178 -8.75 19.22 8.35
N ALA A 179 -9.55 20.08 7.74
CA ALA A 179 -10.70 20.74 8.36
C ALA A 179 -12.02 19.97 8.10
N ALA A 180 -13.04 20.22 8.91
CA ALA A 180 -14.33 19.53 8.81
C ALA A 180 -14.99 19.63 7.42
N ASN A 181 -14.87 20.77 6.73
CA ASN A 181 -15.38 20.98 5.38
C ASN A 181 -14.60 20.21 4.29
N GLU A 182 -13.44 19.64 4.64
CA GLU A 182 -12.58 18.84 3.76
C GLU A 182 -12.76 17.34 3.99
N CYS A 183 -13.66 16.92 4.89
CA CYS A 183 -13.79 15.52 5.29
C CYS A 183 -13.97 14.55 4.11
N ASP A 184 -14.77 14.94 3.12
CA ASP A 184 -15.06 14.12 1.94
C ASP A 184 -13.85 13.92 1.02
N TYR A 185 -12.78 14.71 1.17
CA TYR A 185 -11.55 14.57 0.39
C TYR A 185 -10.74 13.33 0.78
N PHE A 186 -11.05 12.73 1.93
CA PHE A 186 -10.41 11.54 2.47
C PHE A 186 -11.23 10.26 2.24
N LYS A 187 -12.30 10.32 1.43
CA LYS A 187 -12.94 9.11 0.91
C LYS A 187 -11.95 8.34 0.04
N PRO A 188 -11.88 7.00 0.12
CA PRO A 188 -11.04 6.22 -0.78
C PRO A 188 -11.38 6.51 -2.24
N ILE A 189 -10.36 6.91 -2.99
CA ILE A 189 -10.45 7.12 -4.43
C ILE A 189 -9.98 5.83 -5.08
N ASP A 190 -10.76 5.29 -6.03
CA ASP A 190 -10.26 4.24 -6.90
C ASP A 190 -9.28 4.86 -7.88
N PHE A 191 -8.01 4.50 -7.81
CA PHE A 191 -6.96 4.99 -8.71
C PHE A 191 -6.66 4.02 -9.86
N GLU A 192 -7.29 2.85 -9.87
CA GLU A 192 -7.07 1.81 -10.86
C GLU A 192 -7.94 2.05 -12.09
N THR A 193 -7.32 2.34 -13.23
CA THR A 193 -7.99 2.42 -14.53
C THR A 193 -7.66 1.16 -15.34
N PRO A 194 -8.63 0.26 -15.59
CA PRO A 194 -8.40 -0.89 -16.45
C PRO A 194 -7.99 -0.43 -17.86
N LEU A 195 -6.87 -0.93 -18.37
CA LEU A 195 -6.42 -0.64 -19.73
C LEU A 195 -6.87 -1.72 -20.70
N PHE A 196 -6.45 -2.96 -20.43
CA PHE A 196 -6.81 -4.10 -21.26
C PHE A 196 -6.71 -5.39 -20.46
N THR A 197 -7.47 -6.38 -20.90
CA THR A 197 -7.33 -7.77 -20.49
C THR A 197 -7.02 -8.57 -21.74
N ASN A 198 -5.91 -9.31 -21.72
CA ASN A 198 -5.52 -10.17 -22.83
C ASN A 198 -5.46 -11.63 -22.37
N SER A 199 -6.29 -12.46 -22.97
CA SER A 199 -6.30 -13.90 -22.71
C SER A 199 -5.31 -14.59 -23.63
N ILE A 200 -4.32 -15.27 -23.06
CA ILE A 200 -3.28 -15.97 -23.81
C ILE A 200 -3.23 -17.45 -23.46
N LYS A 201 -2.78 -18.26 -24.42
CA LYS A 201 -2.42 -19.67 -24.21
C LYS A 201 -0.91 -19.78 -24.11
N THR A 202 -0.40 -20.31 -23.01
CA THR A 202 1.04 -20.40 -22.78
C THR A 202 1.41 -21.59 -21.90
N GLY A 203 2.68 -21.99 -21.96
CA GLY A 203 3.27 -22.96 -21.04
C GLY A 203 3.99 -22.27 -19.90
N LEU A 204 3.76 -22.72 -18.66
CA LEU A 204 4.34 -22.17 -17.45
C LEU A 204 5.06 -23.25 -16.66
N VAL A 205 6.32 -23.00 -16.29
CA VAL A 205 7.07 -23.87 -15.37
C VAL A 205 6.62 -23.57 -13.94
N ILE A 206 6.27 -24.60 -13.17
CA ILE A 206 5.94 -24.47 -11.76
C ILE A 206 7.23 -24.28 -10.95
N GLU A 207 7.41 -23.11 -10.33
CA GLU A 207 8.56 -22.85 -9.45
C GLU A 207 8.22 -23.10 -7.97
N SER A 208 7.04 -22.65 -7.52
CA SER A 208 6.60 -22.82 -6.14
C SER A 208 5.07 -22.89 -6.06
N PRO A 209 4.48 -24.10 -5.92
CA PRO A 209 3.05 -24.25 -5.72
C PRO A 209 2.63 -23.81 -4.32
N SER A 210 1.39 -23.35 -4.15
CA SER A 210 0.81 -23.02 -2.84
C SER A 210 -0.52 -23.74 -2.63
N PHE A 211 -0.56 -24.68 -1.69
CA PHE A 211 -1.75 -25.49 -1.39
C PHE A 211 -2.71 -24.83 -0.39
N LYS A 212 -2.62 -23.51 -0.22
CA LYS A 212 -3.51 -22.76 0.65
C LYS A 212 -4.45 -21.96 -0.24
N ASP A 213 -5.75 -22.11 -0.02
CA ASP A 213 -6.78 -21.43 -0.79
C ASP A 213 -6.53 -19.92 -0.87
N GLY A 214 -6.67 -19.37 -2.08
CA GLY A 214 -6.46 -17.96 -2.37
C GLY A 214 -5.00 -17.50 -2.41
N ASN A 215 -4.02 -18.38 -2.15
CA ASN A 215 -2.62 -18.02 -2.33
C ASN A 215 -2.20 -18.12 -3.81
N LYS A 216 -1.39 -17.16 -4.25
CA LYS A 216 -0.78 -17.18 -5.59
C LYS A 216 0.39 -18.16 -5.67
N TRP A 217 0.46 -18.89 -6.77
CA TRP A 217 1.58 -19.79 -7.09
C TRP A 217 2.67 -19.02 -7.82
N LYS A 218 3.92 -19.46 -7.68
CA LYS A 218 5.06 -18.90 -8.41
C LYS A 218 5.34 -19.74 -9.66
N PHE A 219 5.35 -19.08 -10.81
CA PHE A 219 5.61 -19.68 -12.12
C PHE A 219 6.74 -18.97 -12.84
N SER A 220 7.24 -19.59 -13.90
CA SER A 220 8.10 -18.96 -14.90
C SER A 220 7.56 -19.19 -16.31
N ASP A 221 7.57 -18.14 -17.14
CA ASP A 221 7.29 -18.22 -18.58
C ASP A 221 8.56 -18.50 -19.41
N GLY A 222 9.67 -18.85 -18.75
CA GLY A 222 10.98 -19.04 -19.38
C GLY A 222 11.79 -17.76 -19.55
N GLN A 223 11.18 -16.58 -19.40
CA GLN A 223 11.88 -15.30 -19.39
C GLN A 223 11.92 -14.69 -17.99
N SER A 224 10.82 -14.78 -17.24
CA SER A 224 10.68 -14.16 -15.94
C SER A 224 9.87 -15.04 -14.98
N SER A 225 10.21 -14.99 -13.70
CA SER A 225 9.39 -15.58 -12.64
C SER A 225 8.33 -14.58 -12.18
N PHE A 226 7.10 -15.04 -11.96
CA PHE A 226 5.98 -14.22 -11.49
C PHE A 226 5.02 -15.03 -10.64
N TYR A 227 4.18 -14.32 -9.88
CA TYR A 227 3.08 -14.92 -9.13
C TYR A 227 1.78 -14.82 -9.92
N ALA A 228 1.02 -15.91 -9.96
CA ALA A 228 -0.31 -15.93 -10.56
C ALA A 228 -1.30 -16.69 -9.65
N GLU A 229 -2.54 -16.24 -9.69
CA GLU A 229 -3.66 -16.97 -9.09
C GLU A 229 -4.18 -18.01 -10.09
N ILE A 230 -4.63 -19.16 -9.59
CA ILE A 230 -5.36 -20.14 -10.40
C ILE A 230 -6.82 -20.06 -9.98
N THR A 231 -7.71 -19.85 -10.96
CA THR A 231 -9.17 -19.78 -10.75
C THR A 231 -9.90 -20.95 -11.41
N ASP A 232 -9.16 -21.91 -11.99
CA ASP A 232 -9.70 -23.16 -12.51
C ASP A 232 -10.11 -24.09 -11.36
N GLU A 233 -11.37 -24.01 -10.96
CA GLU A 233 -11.95 -24.81 -9.87
C GLU A 233 -11.77 -26.32 -10.08
N GLN A 234 -11.88 -26.80 -11.32
CA GLN A 234 -11.74 -28.23 -11.63
C GLN A 234 -10.30 -28.70 -11.46
N PHE A 235 -9.32 -27.89 -11.85
CA PHE A 235 -7.92 -28.19 -11.60
C PHE A 235 -7.60 -28.16 -10.11
N LEU A 236 -8.06 -27.13 -9.39
CA LEU A 236 -7.84 -27.01 -7.95
C LEU A 236 -8.44 -28.19 -7.18
N GLU A 237 -9.66 -28.63 -7.52
CA GLU A 237 -10.27 -29.81 -6.91
C GLU A 237 -9.42 -31.08 -7.11
N ARG A 238 -8.83 -31.28 -8.29
CA ARG A 238 -7.89 -32.38 -8.54
C ARG A 238 -6.60 -32.25 -7.72
N VAL A 239 -6.12 -31.05 -7.47
CA VAL A 239 -4.98 -30.81 -6.58
C VAL A 239 -5.31 -31.21 -5.15
N ASP A 240 -6.45 -30.76 -4.64
CA ASP A 240 -6.89 -31.02 -3.26
C ASP A 240 -7.19 -32.50 -3.00
N ASN A 241 -7.79 -33.17 -3.99
CA ASN A 241 -8.01 -34.61 -3.96
C ASN A 241 -6.71 -35.42 -4.12
N GLY A 242 -5.59 -34.75 -4.39
CA GLY A 242 -4.31 -35.41 -4.59
C GLY A 242 -4.27 -36.24 -5.87
N GLU A 243 -4.96 -35.84 -6.92
CA GLU A 243 -4.88 -36.43 -8.25
C GLU A 243 -3.73 -35.82 -9.07
N GLU A 244 -3.40 -34.56 -8.82
CA GLU A 244 -2.22 -33.89 -9.40
C GLU A 244 -0.97 -34.09 -8.53
N ARG A 245 0.19 -34.30 -9.16
CA ARG A 245 1.49 -34.38 -8.46
C ARG A 245 2.48 -33.46 -9.13
N PHE A 246 3.14 -32.62 -8.34
CA PHE A 246 4.07 -31.62 -8.88
C PHE A 246 5.51 -32.01 -8.62
N GLY A 247 6.28 -32.07 -9.69
CA GLY A 247 7.72 -32.28 -9.75
C GLY A 247 8.47 -31.02 -10.15
N LYS A 248 9.79 -31.06 -9.97
CA LYS A 248 10.66 -29.96 -10.40
C LYS A 248 10.65 -29.86 -11.93
N ASN A 249 10.42 -28.64 -12.43
CA ASN A 249 10.33 -28.30 -13.85
C ASN A 249 9.09 -28.84 -14.57
N ASP A 250 8.05 -29.25 -13.85
CA ASP A 250 6.77 -29.55 -14.47
C ASP A 250 6.18 -28.30 -15.14
N ILE A 251 5.50 -28.51 -16.27
CA ILE A 251 4.94 -27.44 -17.10
C ILE A 251 3.41 -27.57 -17.11
N LEU A 252 2.72 -26.46 -16.85
CA LEU A 252 1.29 -26.35 -17.11
C LEU A 252 1.07 -25.62 -18.43
N LEU A 253 0.30 -26.23 -19.34
CA LEU A 253 -0.29 -25.49 -20.45
C LEU A 253 -1.59 -24.86 -19.96
N VAL A 254 -1.70 -23.54 -20.06
CA VAL A 254 -2.80 -22.79 -19.44
C VAL A 254 -3.44 -21.80 -20.41
N GLU A 255 -4.71 -21.49 -20.15
CA GLU A 255 -5.30 -20.21 -20.53
C GLU A 255 -5.11 -19.24 -19.36
N MET A 256 -4.54 -18.07 -19.65
CA MET A 256 -4.21 -17.07 -18.64
C MET A 256 -4.63 -15.69 -19.11
N ASP A 257 -5.31 -14.96 -18.24
CA ASP A 257 -5.60 -13.55 -18.44
C ASP A 257 -4.45 -12.70 -17.91
N VAL A 258 -3.95 -11.82 -18.77
CA VAL A 258 -3.00 -10.75 -18.43
C VAL A 258 -3.79 -9.45 -18.37
N ILE A 259 -4.07 -8.99 -17.16
CA ILE A 259 -4.83 -7.77 -16.89
C ILE A 259 -3.83 -6.64 -16.67
N GLN A 260 -3.91 -5.60 -17.51
CA GLN A 260 -3.19 -4.36 -17.29
C GLN A 260 -4.11 -3.30 -16.72
N THR A 261 -3.64 -2.70 -15.64
CA THR A 261 -4.28 -1.57 -14.97
C THR A 261 -3.29 -0.43 -14.90
N GLN A 262 -3.75 0.77 -15.21
CA GLN A 262 -2.99 1.99 -14.99
C GLN A 262 -3.35 2.58 -13.64
N THR A 263 -2.34 2.81 -12.81
CA THR A 263 -2.44 3.75 -11.69
C THR A 263 -1.86 5.10 -12.16
N PRO A 264 -2.05 6.20 -11.42
CA PRO A 264 -1.49 7.49 -11.81
C PRO A 264 0.04 7.48 -11.98
N THR A 265 0.72 6.54 -11.33
CA THR A 265 2.18 6.48 -11.24
C THR A 265 2.78 5.23 -11.86
N CYS A 266 2.04 4.18 -12.17
CA CYS A 266 2.61 2.98 -12.77
C CYS A 266 1.61 2.15 -13.57
N LEU A 267 2.13 1.24 -14.37
CA LEU A 267 1.35 0.14 -14.94
C LEU A 267 1.47 -1.06 -14.00
N LYS A 268 0.33 -1.58 -13.59
CA LYS A 268 0.20 -2.83 -12.84
C LYS A 268 -0.20 -3.92 -13.82
N VAL A 269 0.45 -5.07 -13.71
CA VAL A 269 0.12 -6.26 -14.47
C VAL A 269 -0.29 -7.34 -13.48
N GLU A 270 -1.49 -7.87 -13.65
CA GLU A 270 -1.98 -9.04 -12.95
C GLU A 270 -2.11 -10.22 -13.92
N LYS A 271 -1.75 -11.41 -13.46
CA LYS A 271 -1.80 -12.65 -14.22
C LYS A 271 -2.68 -13.65 -13.48
N ILE A 272 -3.74 -14.12 -14.12
CA ILE A 272 -4.71 -15.08 -13.57
C ILE A 272 -4.79 -16.26 -14.52
N ILE A 273 -4.46 -17.45 -14.04
CA ILE A 273 -4.66 -18.70 -14.76
C ILE A 273 -6.13 -19.05 -14.64
N THR A 274 -6.87 -18.93 -15.75
CA THR A 274 -8.31 -19.18 -15.81
C THR A 274 -8.61 -20.64 -16.14
N LYS A 275 -7.67 -21.33 -16.78
CA LYS A 275 -7.80 -22.75 -17.11
C LYS A 275 -6.46 -23.46 -17.21
N VAL A 276 -6.35 -24.65 -16.64
CA VAL A 276 -5.24 -25.58 -16.88
C VAL A 276 -5.67 -26.59 -17.94
N ILE A 277 -5.04 -26.49 -19.11
CA ILE A 277 -5.33 -27.32 -20.28
C ILE A 277 -4.65 -28.68 -20.16
N ASP A 278 -3.38 -28.67 -19.73
CA ASP A 278 -2.54 -29.86 -19.66
C ASP A 278 -1.44 -29.70 -18.61
N HIS A 279 -0.99 -30.82 -18.05
CA HIS A 279 0.10 -30.89 -17.09
C HIS A 279 1.17 -31.86 -17.59
N GLN A 280 2.31 -31.29 -18.00
CA GLN A 280 3.44 -32.02 -18.55
C GLN A 280 4.50 -32.24 -17.47
N TYR A 281 4.62 -33.50 -17.06
CA TYR A 281 5.65 -33.94 -16.13
C TYR A 281 7.06 -33.82 -16.74
N ALA A 282 8.00 -33.27 -15.99
CA ALA A 282 9.38 -33.18 -16.42
C ALA A 282 9.92 -34.58 -16.77
N GLN A 283 10.63 -34.69 -17.90
CA GLN A 283 11.27 -35.96 -18.26
C GLN A 283 12.28 -36.34 -17.18
N LYS A 284 12.11 -37.54 -16.60
CA LYS A 284 13.14 -38.13 -15.75
C LYS A 284 14.41 -38.23 -16.58
N GLN A 285 15.47 -37.53 -16.17
CA GLN A 285 16.79 -37.74 -16.73
C GLN A 285 17.17 -39.19 -16.44
N SER A 286 17.06 -40.04 -17.45
CA SER A 286 17.57 -41.41 -17.39
C SER A 286 19.05 -41.30 -17.09
N SER A 287 19.47 -41.70 -15.89
CA SER A 287 20.88 -41.84 -15.57
C SER A 287 21.45 -42.89 -16.53
N MET A 288 22.13 -42.46 -17.58
CA MET A 288 23.04 -43.34 -18.31
C MET A 288 24.31 -43.44 -17.46
N PHE A 289 24.39 -44.56 -16.74
CA PHE A 289 25.57 -45.14 -16.07
C PHE A 289 26.04 -44.48 -14.77
#